data_AF-A0A368FS71-F1
#
_entry.id   AF-A0A368FS71-F1
#
_cell.length_a   1.000
_cell.length_b   1.000
_cell.length_c   1.000
_cell.angle_alpha   90.00
_cell.angle_beta   90.00
_cell.angle_gamma   90.00
#
_symmetry.space_group_name_H-M   'P 1'
#
loop_
_entity.id
_entity.type
_entity.pdbx_description
1 polymer ?
#
loop_
_entity_poly.entity_id
_entity_poly.type
_entity_poly.pdbx_seq_one_letter_code
_entity_poly.pdbx_strand_id
1 'polypeptide(L)'
;MPMYPAVQTYLDLDHEAPNFTALGCVILINAASIGSVSQFNFTTCLYSPVKKGVNILLNGLENSPHIVKRKFPQHFWPTFKWGRKGYMQTRWKMNNR
;
A
#
# COMPACT_ATOMS: atom_id res chain seq x y z
N MET A 1 -20.52 3.46 -16.93
CA MET A 1 -19.10 3.55 -16.53
C MET A 1 -18.92 2.86 -15.17
N PRO A 2 -17.84 2.11 -14.94
CA PRO A 2 -17.57 1.53 -13.63
C PRO A 2 -17.39 2.64 -12.59
N MET A 3 -18.08 2.50 -11.46
CA MET A 3 -18.03 3.45 -10.35
C MET A 3 -17.13 2.89 -9.24
N TYR A 4 -16.15 3.68 -8.82
CA TYR A 4 -15.21 3.33 -7.75
C TYR A 4 -15.45 4.23 -6.53
N PRO A 5 -16.50 3.97 -5.73
CA PRO A 5 -16.88 4.85 -4.63
C PRO A 5 -15.92 4.80 -3.44
N ALA A 6 -14.94 3.88 -3.44
CA ALA A 6 -13.85 3.86 -2.46
C ALA A 6 -12.50 3.80 -3.17
N VAL A 7 -11.60 4.69 -2.79
CA VAL A 7 -10.23 4.79 -3.30
C VAL A 7 -9.26 4.89 -2.13
N GLN A 8 -8.19 4.09 -2.17
CA GLN A 8 -7.11 4.10 -1.18
C GLN A 8 -5.80 4.30 -1.92
N THR A 9 -5.15 5.44 -1.68
CA THR A 9 -3.96 5.87 -2.41
C THR A 9 -2.83 6.19 -1.44
N TYR A 10 -1.65 5.66 -1.73
CA TYR A 10 -0.42 5.92 -1.01
C TYR A 10 0.64 6.27 -2.05
N LEU A 11 1.12 7.51 -2.06
CA LEU A 11 2.11 7.97 -3.05
C LEU A 11 3.26 8.64 -2.34
N ASP A 12 4.46 8.11 -2.53
CA ASP A 12 5.68 8.75 -2.10
C ASP A 12 6.09 9.75 -3.18
N LEU A 13 6.04 11.03 -2.86
CA LEU A 13 6.43 12.11 -3.77
C LEU A 13 7.90 12.51 -3.61
N ASP A 14 8.57 11.96 -2.58
CA ASP A 14 9.98 12.18 -2.35
C ASP A 14 10.81 11.27 -3.27
N HIS A 15 11.25 11.85 -4.38
CA HIS A 15 12.08 11.19 -5.39
C HIS A 15 13.58 11.36 -5.11
N GLU A 16 13.95 12.18 -4.11
CA GLU A 16 15.35 12.45 -3.72
C GLU A 16 15.77 11.68 -2.47
N ALA A 17 14.83 11.01 -1.79
CA ALA A 17 15.09 10.22 -0.61
C ALA A 17 16.25 9.21 -0.80
N PRO A 18 17.23 9.14 0.14
CA PRO A 18 18.39 8.28 0.01
C PRO A 18 18.07 6.79 0.18
N ASN A 19 16.91 6.49 0.79
CA ASN A 19 16.56 5.13 1.19
C ASN A 19 15.85 4.35 0.09
N PHE A 20 14.95 4.98 -0.65
CA PHE A 20 14.09 4.35 -1.65
C PHE A 20 13.86 5.31 -2.80
N THR A 21 13.81 4.78 -4.03
CA THR A 21 13.12 5.48 -5.12
C THR A 21 11.65 5.67 -4.72
N ALA A 22 11.04 6.79 -5.08
CA ALA A 22 9.62 7.04 -4.88
C ALA A 22 8.74 5.80 -5.24
N LEU A 23 7.91 5.38 -4.30
CA LEU A 23 7.00 4.23 -4.40
C LEU A 23 5.54 4.69 -4.31
N GLY A 24 4.63 3.94 -4.93
CA GLY A 24 3.21 4.26 -4.78
C GLY A 24 2.28 3.12 -5.12
N CYS A 25 1.05 3.21 -4.62
CA CYS A 25 -0.05 2.33 -4.99
C CYS A 25 -1.39 3.07 -4.96
N VAL A 26 -2.23 2.76 -5.93
CA VAL A 26 -3.61 3.27 -6.06
C VAL A 26 -4.53 2.07 -6.12
N ILE A 27 -5.45 1.97 -5.16
CA ILE A 27 -6.42 0.89 -5.07
C ILE A 27 -7.80 1.48 -5.31
N LEU A 28 -8.44 1.04 -6.39
CA LEU A 28 -9.79 1.42 -6.78
C LEU A 28 -10.76 0.28 -6.44
N ILE A 29 -11.76 0.56 -5.61
CA ILE A 29 -12.71 -0.46 -5.14
C ILE A 29 -14.06 -0.21 -5.79
N ASN A 30 -14.52 -1.20 -6.55
CA ASN A 30 -15.81 -1.17 -7.23
C ASN A 30 -16.97 -1.13 -6.22
N ALA A 31 -18.07 -0.45 -6.59
CA ALA A 31 -19.27 -0.36 -5.76
C ALA A 31 -19.81 -1.72 -5.27
N ALA A 32 -19.77 -2.76 -6.11
CA ALA A 32 -20.22 -4.11 -5.77
C ALA A 32 -19.34 -4.82 -4.72
N SER A 33 -18.08 -4.38 -4.56
CA SER A 33 -17.14 -4.95 -3.59
C SER A 33 -17.14 -4.20 -2.24
N ILE A 34 -17.94 -3.15 -2.11
CA ILE A 34 -18.09 -2.44 -0.83
C ILE A 34 -18.74 -3.36 0.20
N GLY A 35 -18.11 -3.46 1.37
CA GLY A 35 -18.52 -4.37 2.44
C GLY A 35 -17.96 -5.80 2.33
N SER A 36 -17.32 -6.17 1.22
CA SER A 36 -16.58 -7.45 1.10
C SER A 36 -15.06 -7.29 1.09
N VAL A 37 -14.56 -6.05 1.01
CA VAL A 37 -13.13 -5.73 1.06
C VAL A 37 -12.76 -5.11 2.42
N SER A 38 -11.69 -5.64 3.00
CA SER A 38 -11.06 -5.08 4.21
C SER A 38 -9.56 -4.88 3.98
N GLN A 39 -9.00 -3.85 4.59
CA GLN A 39 -7.57 -3.57 4.56
C GLN A 39 -6.92 -3.99 5.89
N PHE A 40 -5.73 -4.57 5.81
CA PHE A 40 -4.97 -4.93 6.99
C PHE A 40 -4.30 -3.70 7.61
N ASN A 41 -4.33 -3.63 8.93
CA ASN A 41 -3.58 -2.68 9.73
C ASN A 41 -2.36 -3.43 10.32
N PHE A 42 -1.16 -3.06 9.91
CA PHE A 42 0.11 -3.67 10.34
C PHE A 42 0.49 -3.34 11.78
N THR A 43 -0.07 -2.28 12.38
CA THR A 43 0.16 -1.92 13.78
C THR A 43 -0.71 -2.75 14.72
N THR A 44 -2.01 -2.90 14.41
CA THR A 44 -2.96 -3.65 15.24
C THR A 44 -3.06 -5.12 14.84
N CYS A 45 -2.48 -5.51 13.70
CA CYS A 45 -2.59 -6.84 13.10
C CYS A 45 -4.02 -7.29 12.80
N LEU A 46 -4.94 -6.36 12.54
CA LEU A 46 -6.35 -6.62 12.27
C LEU A 46 -6.80 -6.10 10.91
N TYR A 47 -7.84 -6.72 10.35
CA TYR A 47 -8.50 -6.23 9.14
C TYR A 47 -9.63 -5.27 9.49
N SER A 48 -9.67 -4.12 8.84
CA SER A 48 -10.75 -3.14 8.95
C SER A 48 -11.52 -3.02 7.63
N PRO A 49 -12.87 -3.04 7.65
CA PRO A 49 -13.67 -2.88 6.43
C PRO A 49 -13.39 -1.56 5.73
N VAL A 50 -13.30 -1.58 4.40
CA VAL A 50 -13.13 -0.35 3.63
C VAL A 50 -14.45 0.39 3.54
N LYS A 51 -14.41 1.70 3.83
CA LYS A 51 -15.55 2.61 3.71
C LYS A 51 -15.48 3.36 2.37
N LYS A 52 -16.64 3.84 1.91
CA LYS A 52 -16.72 4.77 0.77
C LYS A 52 -15.92 6.04 1.08
N GLY A 53 -15.34 6.63 0.04
CA GLY A 53 -14.53 7.84 0.13
C GLY A 53 -13.20 7.71 -0.62
N VAL A 54 -12.57 8.87 -0.88
CA VAL A 54 -11.26 8.97 -1.51
C VAL A 54 -10.25 9.32 -0.44
N ASN A 55 -9.36 8.38 -0.14
CA ASN A 55 -8.29 8.56 0.83
C ASN A 55 -6.95 8.59 0.10
N ILE A 56 -6.22 9.69 0.25
CA ILE A 56 -4.93 9.91 -0.40
C ILE A 56 -3.93 10.28 0.69
N LEU A 57 -2.89 9.46 0.82
CA LEU A 57 -1.77 9.72 1.73
C LEU A 57 -0.51 9.99 0.91
N LEU A 58 -0.05 11.24 0.96
CA LEU A 58 1.15 11.71 0.25
C LEU A 58 2.35 11.86 1.19
N ASN A 59 2.09 12.22 2.44
CA ASN A 59 3.10 12.51 3.46
C ASN A 59 2.94 11.56 4.65
N GLY A 60 4.00 11.39 5.43
CA GLY A 60 3.94 10.56 6.65
C GLY A 60 3.68 9.08 6.38
N LEU A 61 4.05 8.60 5.19
CA LEU A 61 3.89 7.21 4.77
C LEU A 61 4.55 6.21 5.75
N GLU A 62 5.68 6.59 6.35
CA GLU A 62 6.38 5.77 7.35
C GLU A 62 5.56 5.56 8.63
N ASN A 63 4.63 6.47 8.93
CA ASN A 63 3.75 6.40 10.10
C ASN A 63 2.40 5.74 9.79
N SER A 64 2.15 5.39 8.53
CA SER A 64 0.89 4.79 8.12
C SER A 64 0.81 3.34 8.59
N PRO A 65 -0.23 2.95 9.33
CA PRO A 65 -0.38 1.57 9.76
C PRO A 65 -0.87 0.64 8.63
N HIS A 66 -1.21 1.18 7.46
CA HIS A 66 -1.85 0.44 6.37
C HIS A 66 -0.88 0.05 5.25
N ILE A 67 0.37 0.51 5.33
CA ILE A 67 1.44 0.17 4.40
C ILE A 67 2.70 -0.21 5.14
N VAL A 68 3.60 -0.91 4.45
CA VAL A 68 4.97 -1.12 4.92
C VAL A 68 5.92 -0.85 3.76
N LYS A 69 6.96 -0.06 3.99
CA LYS A 69 8.08 0.09 3.05
C LYS A 69 9.25 -0.77 3.50
N ARG A 70 9.83 -1.56 2.58
CA ARG A 70 11.00 -2.41 2.86
C ARG A 70 11.93 -2.48 1.67
N LYS A 71 13.20 -2.79 1.93
CA LYS A 71 14.16 -3.22 0.90
C LYS A 71 14.05 -4.73 0.72
N PHE A 72 14.18 -5.20 -0.50
CA PHE A 72 14.29 -6.64 -0.75
C PHE A 72 15.46 -7.26 0.04
N PRO A 73 15.34 -8.46 0.63
CA PRO A 73 16.43 -9.08 1.38
C PRO A 73 17.69 -9.30 0.52
N GLN A 74 18.86 -9.00 1.09
CA GLN A 74 20.13 -9.04 0.36
C GLN A 74 20.52 -10.46 -0.09
N HIS A 75 20.20 -11.48 0.73
CA HIS A 75 20.58 -12.86 0.46
C HIS A 75 19.92 -13.46 -0.80
N PHE A 76 18.86 -12.84 -1.32
CA PHE A 76 18.27 -13.23 -2.60
C PHE A 76 19.12 -12.81 -3.83
N TRP A 77 20.00 -11.81 -3.68
CA TRP A 77 20.89 -11.31 -4.74
C TRP A 77 22.31 -11.04 -4.23
N PRO A 78 23.04 -12.09 -3.79
CA PRO A 78 24.32 -11.94 -3.11
C PRO A 78 25.42 -11.31 -3.98
N THR A 79 25.28 -11.34 -5.31
CA THR A 79 26.28 -10.84 -6.27
C THR A 79 26.01 -9.41 -6.75
N PHE A 80 24.86 -8.82 -6.41
CA PHE A 80 24.45 -7.51 -6.93
C PHE A 80 25.05 -6.38 -6.08
N LYS A 81 25.94 -5.57 -6.67
CA LYS A 81 26.69 -4.50 -5.98
C LYS A 81 25.93 -3.18 -5.81
N TRP A 82 24.78 -3.02 -6.49
CA TRP A 82 23.98 -1.80 -6.45
C TRP A 82 23.00 -1.77 -5.27
N GLY A 83 22.47 -0.58 -4.97
CA GLY A 83 21.47 -0.38 -3.92
C GLY A 83 20.26 -1.32 -4.08
N ARG A 84 19.78 -1.87 -2.95
CA ARG A 84 18.64 -2.80 -2.96
C ARG A 84 17.35 -2.04 -3.27
N LYS A 85 16.61 -2.53 -4.28
CA LYS A 85 15.28 -1.99 -4.64
C LYS A 85 14.33 -2.06 -3.44
N GLY A 86 13.54 -0.99 -3.28
CA GLY A 86 12.45 -0.92 -2.31
C GLY A 86 11.14 -1.47 -2.85
N TYR A 87 10.23 -1.82 -1.95
CA TYR A 87 8.84 -2.08 -2.27
C TYR A 87 7.92 -1.51 -1.18
N MET A 88 6.70 -1.15 -1.59
CA MET A 88 5.61 -0.78 -0.72
C MET A 88 4.62 -1.93 -0.69
N GLN A 89 4.24 -2.37 0.51
CA GLN A 89 3.30 -3.46 0.71
C GLN A 89 2.00 -2.94 1.32
N THR A 90 0.90 -3.22 0.65
CA THR A 90 -0.45 -3.21 1.24
C THR A 90 -0.95 -4.64 1.36
N ARG A 91 -1.87 -4.91 2.30
CA ARG A 91 -2.51 -6.22 2.44
C ARG A 91 -4.03 -6.06 2.51
N TRP A 92 -4.72 -6.85 1.70
CA TRP A 92 -6.17 -6.79 1.51
C TRP A 92 -6.78 -8.17 1.73
N LYS A 93 -7.99 -8.18 2.28
CA LYS A 93 -8.85 -9.36 2.34
C LYS A 93 -10.08 -9.07 1.50
N MET A 94 -10.37 -9.98 0.58
CA MET A 94 -11.63 -9.98 -0.17
C MET A 94 -12.39 -11.24 0.23
N ASN A 95 -13.58 -11.06 0.80
CA ASN A 95 -14.46 -12.19 1.06
C ASN A 95 -15.16 -12.52 -0.26
N ASN A 96 -15.01 -13.76 -0.73
CA ASN A 96 -15.84 -14.25 -1.82
C ASN A 96 -17.29 -14.28 -1.32
N ARG A 97 -18.20 -13.67 -2.09
CA ARG A 97 -19.64 -13.90 -1.97
C ARG A 97 -20.01 -15.04 -2.88
#